data_AF-A0A916G9F2-F1
#
_entry.id   AF-A0A916G9F2-F1
#
_cell.length_a   1.000
_cell.length_b   1.000
_cell.length_c   1.000
_cell.angle_alpha   90.00
_cell.angle_beta   90.00
_cell.angle_gamma   90.00
#
_symmetry.space_group_name_H-M   'P 1'
#
loop_
_entity.id
_entity.type
_entity.pdbx_description
1 polymer ?
#
loop_
_entity_poly.entity_id
_entity_poly.type
_entity_poly.pdbx_seq_one_letter_code
_entity_poly.pdbx_strand_id
1 'polypeptide(L)'
;NLFVNGDTAFVGTNSATSTVDSSRNLSSSKLAGATTGIVAQTGITTSTPVTDLVTGNTTTESVASTTLTNGLGNTNGLQVFEDRTNLTGGGLQSASVSLNDKGVSIQGSPGAVGSNGTTGNTGATGSGSITVHAANDVQTVAPNSTIGNRLEGAKYQNAVNGNTFVDGNLYVNGDTNFVGKNGSTTTVVGDPGTSKFTDATRGVTGQTGVVMKGTPVVDPVTGVAIPASESVASTTLTNGYGQTNGLKVYEDRTEISGGSSQPTRLTMNNNGATFSTSSGAPAKVTGVADGTSHYDAVNYGQLQALSNNMDNAIESAYSGIAQSSAMNAIPAPMAGHHYAMGIGTGFYAGQQAI
;
A
#
# COMPACT_ATOMS: atom_id res chain seq x y z
N ASN A 1 -8.76 -77.40 19.31
CA ASN A 1 -7.66 -76.45 19.53
C ASN A 1 -6.58 -76.66 18.49
N LEU A 2 -6.67 -75.94 17.37
CA LEU A 2 -5.65 -75.93 16.34
C LEU A 2 -4.61 -74.88 16.74
N PHE A 3 -3.41 -75.33 17.09
CA PHE A 3 -2.27 -74.44 17.35
C PHE A 3 -1.53 -74.23 16.03
N VAL A 4 -1.77 -73.10 15.37
CA VAL A 4 -0.99 -72.72 14.19
C VAL A 4 0.21 -71.94 14.69
N ASN A 5 1.40 -72.53 14.57
CA ASN A 5 2.67 -71.95 14.97
C ASN A 5 3.48 -71.70 13.68
N GLY A 6 3.19 -70.59 13.00
CA GLY A 6 3.82 -70.18 11.76
C GLY A 6 3.14 -68.93 11.17
N ASP A 7 3.90 -68.14 10.42
CA ASP A 7 3.44 -66.91 9.76
C ASP A 7 2.18 -67.20 8.94
N THR A 8 1.05 -66.77 9.46
CA THR A 8 -0.26 -67.02 8.87
C THR A 8 -0.55 -65.88 7.90
N ALA A 9 -0.20 -66.08 6.63
CA ALA A 9 -0.61 -65.18 5.57
C ALA A 9 -2.12 -65.37 5.29
N PHE A 10 -2.95 -64.47 5.82
CA PHE A 10 -4.37 -64.42 5.47
C PHE A 10 -4.53 -63.76 4.11
N VAL A 11 -4.70 -64.57 3.06
CA VAL A 11 -5.08 -64.12 1.73
C VAL A 11 -6.59 -64.34 1.58
N GLY A 12 -7.38 -63.30 1.83
CA GLY A 12 -8.84 -63.32 1.64
C GLY A 12 -9.26 -62.12 0.79
N THR A 13 -10.01 -62.35 -0.28
CA THR A 13 -10.50 -61.33 -1.21
C THR A 13 -11.70 -60.53 -0.68
N ASN A 14 -12.22 -60.85 0.51
CA ASN A 14 -13.31 -60.14 1.17
C ASN A 14 -12.95 -59.84 2.64
N SER A 15 -13.16 -58.59 3.08
CA SER A 15 -12.80 -58.02 4.40
C SER A 15 -12.57 -59.04 5.52
N ALA A 16 -11.31 -59.23 5.90
CA ALA A 16 -10.96 -59.94 7.11
C ALA A 16 -11.17 -59.02 8.32
N THR A 17 -12.32 -59.12 9.00
CA THR A 17 -12.47 -58.62 10.37
C THR A 17 -11.63 -59.49 11.30
N SER A 18 -10.41 -59.05 11.59
CA SER A 18 -9.61 -59.64 12.67
C SER A 18 -10.10 -59.07 14.00
N THR A 19 -11.01 -59.79 14.66
CA THR A 19 -11.32 -59.54 16.07
C THR A 19 -10.18 -60.12 16.89
N VAL A 20 -9.17 -59.31 17.19
CA VAL A 20 -8.11 -59.70 18.13
C VAL A 20 -8.72 -59.70 19.53
N ASP A 21 -9.06 -60.90 20.03
CA ASP A 21 -9.49 -61.09 21.41
C ASP A 21 -8.37 -60.64 22.36
N SER A 22 -8.68 -59.62 23.17
CA SER A 22 -7.81 -59.00 24.17
C SER A 22 -7.32 -59.94 25.28
N SER A 23 -7.70 -61.22 25.28
CA SER A 23 -7.27 -62.20 26.28
C SER A 23 -5.79 -62.59 26.21
N ARG A 24 -5.04 -62.18 25.17
CA ARG A 24 -3.58 -62.28 25.14
C ARG A 24 -2.96 -60.95 24.80
N ASN A 25 -2.32 -60.36 25.82
CA ASN A 25 -1.36 -59.26 25.75
C ASN A 25 -0.56 -59.28 24.44
N LEU A 26 -0.97 -58.46 23.48
CA LEU A 26 -0.01 -57.81 22.61
C LEU A 26 0.70 -56.81 23.50
N SER A 27 1.79 -57.26 24.11
CA SER A 27 2.77 -56.40 24.75
C SER A 27 3.43 -55.51 23.69
N SER A 28 2.68 -54.55 23.16
CA SER A 28 3.26 -53.31 22.68
C SER A 28 3.68 -52.55 23.93
N SER A 29 4.99 -52.61 24.16
CA SER A 29 5.72 -51.88 25.17
C SER A 29 5.12 -50.49 25.46
N LYS A 30 4.72 -50.29 26.72
CA LYS A 30 4.69 -49.02 27.45
C LYS A 30 3.43 -48.16 27.31
N LEU A 31 2.30 -48.64 27.84
CA LEU A 31 1.26 -47.77 28.41
C LEU A 31 0.72 -48.39 29.70
N ALA A 32 1.43 -48.19 30.82
CA ALA A 32 0.99 -48.63 32.13
C ALA A 32 -0.02 -47.63 32.70
N GLY A 33 -1.28 -48.04 32.89
CA GLY A 33 -2.20 -47.41 33.84
C GLY A 33 -3.54 -46.87 33.33
N ALA A 34 -3.86 -46.96 32.02
CA ALA A 34 -5.19 -46.60 31.52
C ALA A 34 -5.78 -47.73 30.68
N THR A 35 -6.87 -48.34 31.15
CA THR A 35 -7.70 -49.30 30.43
C THR A 35 -8.44 -48.60 29.28
N THR A 36 -7.76 -48.40 28.16
CA THR A 36 -8.40 -48.12 26.87
C THR A 36 -7.83 -49.08 25.84
N GLY A 37 -8.57 -50.16 25.56
CA GLY A 37 -8.22 -51.09 24.49
C GLY A 37 -8.23 -50.36 23.15
N ILE A 38 -7.08 -50.26 22.50
CA ILE A 38 -6.98 -49.71 21.14
C ILE A 38 -7.43 -50.82 20.18
N VAL A 39 -8.67 -50.73 19.68
CA VAL A 39 -9.14 -51.54 18.55
C VAL A 39 -8.83 -50.77 17.27
N ALA A 40 -7.63 -50.93 16.73
CA ALA A 40 -7.30 -50.37 15.41
C ALA A 40 -7.89 -51.29 14.33
N GLN A 41 -9.09 -50.96 13.86
CA GLN A 41 -9.72 -51.67 12.74
C GLN A 41 -9.23 -51.07 11.41
N THR A 42 -8.06 -51.48 10.92
CA THR A 42 -7.66 -51.20 9.53
C THR A 42 -8.43 -52.13 8.59
N GLY A 43 -9.72 -51.84 8.40
CA GLY A 43 -10.54 -52.48 7.38
C GLY A 43 -10.45 -51.69 6.08
N ILE A 44 -9.87 -52.28 5.03
CA ILE A 44 -10.17 -51.85 3.66
C ILE A 44 -11.55 -52.42 3.38
N THR A 45 -12.55 -51.55 3.31
CA THR A 45 -13.94 -51.96 3.09
C THR A 45 -14.30 -51.59 1.67
N THR A 46 -14.49 -52.57 0.78
CA THR A 46 -14.68 -52.34 -0.66
C THR A 46 -16.11 -52.62 -1.16
N SER A 47 -17.06 -52.93 -0.27
CA SER A 47 -18.41 -53.38 -0.68
C SER A 47 -19.57 -52.92 0.20
N THR A 48 -19.32 -52.27 1.33
CA THR A 48 -20.37 -51.70 2.20
C THR A 48 -20.29 -50.18 2.19
N PRO A 49 -21.42 -49.45 2.20
CA PRO A 49 -21.41 -47.99 2.34
C PRO A 49 -20.59 -47.56 3.57
N VAL A 50 -19.64 -46.66 3.38
CA VAL A 50 -18.86 -46.04 4.46
C VAL A 50 -19.35 -44.62 4.64
N THR A 51 -19.65 -44.24 5.87
CA THR A 51 -19.93 -42.85 6.21
C THR A 51 -18.62 -42.08 6.24
N ASP A 52 -18.53 -41.06 5.40
CA ASP A 52 -17.45 -40.08 5.46
C ASP A 52 -17.55 -39.31 6.80
N LEU A 53 -16.50 -39.39 7.61
CA LEU A 53 -16.43 -38.75 8.93
C LEU A 53 -16.44 -37.22 8.84
N VAL A 54 -16.14 -36.64 7.66
CA VAL A 54 -16.14 -35.20 7.41
C VAL A 54 -17.49 -34.73 6.89
N THR A 55 -17.99 -35.36 5.82
CA THR A 55 -19.22 -34.90 5.15
C THR A 55 -20.49 -35.51 5.73
N GLY A 56 -20.38 -36.60 6.49
CA GLY A 56 -21.51 -37.39 6.97
C GLY A 56 -22.21 -38.20 5.87
N ASN A 57 -21.75 -38.11 4.61
CA ASN A 57 -22.34 -38.83 3.49
C ASN A 57 -21.88 -40.28 3.51
N THR A 58 -22.82 -41.20 3.35
CA THR A 58 -22.55 -42.62 3.11
C THR A 58 -22.38 -42.89 1.62
N THR A 59 -21.20 -43.31 1.20
CA THR A 59 -20.93 -43.75 -0.17
C THR A 59 -20.33 -45.15 -0.18
N THR A 60 -20.62 -45.95 -1.21
CA THR A 60 -19.93 -47.22 -1.43
C THR A 60 -18.62 -46.91 -2.14
N GLU A 61 -17.53 -46.89 -1.39
CA GLU A 61 -16.20 -46.57 -1.88
C GLU A 61 -15.16 -47.38 -1.10
N SER A 62 -13.99 -47.63 -1.70
CA SER A 62 -12.87 -48.25 -1.00
C SER A 62 -12.30 -47.27 0.02
N VAL A 63 -12.47 -47.57 1.32
CA VAL A 63 -11.93 -46.73 2.39
C VAL A 63 -11.00 -47.54 3.27
N ALA A 64 -9.77 -47.06 3.48
CA ALA A 64 -8.93 -47.48 4.58
C ALA A 64 -9.11 -46.48 5.72
N SER A 65 -9.63 -46.92 6.87
CA SER A 65 -9.84 -46.03 8.01
C SER A 65 -9.15 -46.53 9.27
N THR A 66 -8.77 -45.58 10.12
CA THR A 66 -8.38 -45.82 11.51
C THR A 66 -9.22 -44.90 12.35
N THR A 67 -10.12 -45.47 13.14
CA THR A 67 -10.98 -44.74 14.07
C THR A 67 -10.57 -45.04 15.51
N LEU A 68 -10.56 -44.01 16.34
CA LEU A 68 -10.26 -44.07 17.76
C LEU A 68 -11.41 -43.41 18.51
N THR A 69 -12.24 -44.23 19.15
CA THR A 69 -13.33 -43.75 19.99
C THR A 69 -12.85 -43.62 21.43
N ASN A 70 -12.95 -42.41 22.00
CA ASN A 70 -12.59 -42.21 23.40
C ASN A 70 -13.69 -42.74 24.34
N GLY A 71 -13.42 -42.80 25.65
CA GLY A 71 -14.39 -43.26 26.66
C GLY A 71 -15.67 -42.42 26.80
N LEU A 72 -15.77 -41.30 26.08
CA LEU A 72 -16.96 -40.44 26.00
C LEU A 72 -17.78 -40.68 24.73
N GLY A 73 -17.38 -41.63 23.88
CA GLY A 73 -18.05 -41.94 22.61
C GLY A 73 -17.64 -41.05 21.44
N ASN A 74 -16.65 -40.17 21.62
CA ASN A 74 -16.17 -39.32 20.53
C ASN A 74 -15.19 -40.11 19.65
N THR A 75 -15.51 -40.25 18.37
CA THR A 75 -14.66 -40.91 17.39
C THR A 75 -13.76 -39.88 16.70
N ASN A 76 -12.45 -40.07 16.84
CA ASN A 76 -11.43 -39.44 15.99
C ASN A 76 -11.09 -40.41 14.87
N GLY A 77 -10.59 -39.95 13.74
CA GLY A 77 -10.06 -40.90 12.78
C GLY A 77 -9.40 -40.32 11.55
N LEU A 78 -8.57 -41.16 10.94
CA LEU A 78 -8.05 -41.00 9.60
C LEU A 78 -8.88 -41.89 8.67
N GLN A 79 -9.44 -41.34 7.60
CA GLN A 79 -10.02 -42.09 6.50
C GLN A 79 -9.26 -41.75 5.23
N VAL A 80 -8.84 -42.75 4.48
CA VAL A 80 -8.20 -42.62 3.17
C VAL A 80 -9.14 -43.28 2.17
N PHE A 81 -9.74 -42.44 1.33
CA PHE A 81 -10.55 -42.81 0.18
C PHE A 81 -9.67 -42.89 -1.07
N GLU A 82 -10.25 -43.25 -2.22
CA GLU A 82 -9.52 -43.26 -3.49
C GLU A 82 -9.15 -41.84 -3.95
N ASP A 83 -10.01 -40.85 -3.68
CA ASP A 83 -9.83 -39.47 -4.13
C ASP A 83 -9.49 -38.45 -3.02
N ARG A 84 -9.57 -38.85 -1.74
CA ARG A 84 -9.35 -37.95 -0.60
C ARG A 84 -8.83 -38.64 0.65
N THR A 85 -8.16 -37.87 1.51
CA THR A 85 -7.73 -38.27 2.84
C THR A 85 -8.31 -37.32 3.87
N ASN A 86 -9.09 -37.85 4.79
CA ASN A 86 -9.81 -37.13 5.83
C ASN A 86 -9.20 -37.44 7.20
N LEU A 87 -8.79 -36.42 7.94
CA LEU A 87 -8.44 -36.50 9.35
C LEU A 87 -9.49 -35.76 10.16
N THR A 88 -10.06 -36.41 11.16
CA THR A 88 -11.11 -35.84 12.02
C THR A 88 -10.67 -35.90 13.48
N GLY A 89 -10.76 -34.76 14.16
CA GLY A 89 -10.80 -34.72 15.63
C GLY A 89 -12.13 -35.26 16.15
N GLY A 90 -12.22 -35.60 17.42
CA GLY A 90 -13.40 -36.22 18.04
C GLY A 90 -14.01 -35.30 19.10
N GLY A 91 -15.31 -35.03 18.98
CA GLY A 91 -16.11 -34.24 19.92
C GLY A 91 -17.32 -33.58 19.26
N LEU A 92 -18.16 -32.89 20.04
CA LEU A 92 -19.32 -32.12 19.56
C LEU A 92 -18.95 -30.92 18.65
N GLN A 93 -17.65 -30.67 18.43
CA GLN A 93 -17.11 -29.55 17.66
C GLN A 93 -15.78 -29.92 16.98
N SER A 94 -15.76 -31.01 16.22
CA SER A 94 -14.54 -31.52 15.61
C SER A 94 -14.04 -30.66 14.44
N ALA A 95 -12.75 -30.33 14.46
CA ALA A 95 -12.03 -29.88 13.28
C ALA A 95 -11.71 -31.08 12.38
N SER A 96 -11.83 -30.89 11.08
CA SER A 96 -11.43 -31.87 10.08
C SER A 96 -10.43 -31.28 9.09
N VAL A 97 -9.56 -32.12 8.55
CA VAL A 97 -8.68 -31.83 7.42
C VAL A 97 -9.01 -32.83 6.33
N SER A 98 -9.44 -32.35 5.16
CA SER A 98 -9.68 -33.15 3.97
C SER A 98 -8.65 -32.75 2.92
N LEU A 99 -7.79 -33.68 2.51
CA LEU A 99 -6.91 -33.54 1.34
C LEU A 99 -7.55 -34.24 0.15
N ASN A 100 -7.74 -33.56 -0.97
CA ASN A 100 -8.21 -34.18 -2.22
C ASN A 100 -7.46 -33.60 -3.44
N ASP A 101 -7.88 -33.99 -4.64
CA ASP A 101 -7.34 -33.53 -5.92
C ASP A 101 -7.39 -32.00 -6.13
N LYS A 102 -8.26 -31.30 -5.38
CA LYS A 102 -8.43 -29.83 -5.43
C LYS A 102 -7.68 -29.08 -4.34
N GLY A 103 -7.06 -29.77 -3.38
CA GLY A 103 -6.22 -29.19 -2.34
C GLY A 103 -6.58 -29.66 -0.92
N VAL A 104 -6.26 -28.82 0.07
CA VAL A 104 -6.49 -29.09 1.49
C VAL A 104 -7.61 -28.20 2.01
N SER A 105 -8.69 -28.80 2.48
CA SER A 105 -9.80 -28.12 3.16
C SER A 105 -9.72 -28.39 4.65
N ILE A 106 -9.76 -27.32 5.46
CA ILE A 106 -9.84 -27.41 6.93
C ILE A 106 -11.20 -26.88 7.33
N GLN A 107 -12.06 -27.74 7.90
CA GLN A 107 -13.43 -27.38 8.28
C GLN A 107 -13.60 -27.51 9.80
N GLY A 108 -14.24 -26.52 10.40
CA GLY A 108 -14.72 -26.55 11.79
C GLY A 108 -16.23 -26.34 11.84
N SER A 109 -16.89 -26.92 12.84
CA SER A 109 -18.35 -26.83 13.08
C SER A 109 -18.82 -25.37 13.29
N PRO A 110 -20.13 -25.03 13.14
CA PRO A 110 -20.65 -23.67 13.33
C PRO A 110 -20.42 -23.20 14.79
N GLY A 111 -19.30 -22.55 15.03
CA GLY A 111 -18.86 -22.17 16.37
C GLY A 111 -17.34 -22.15 16.55
N ALA A 112 -16.58 -22.91 15.74
CA ALA A 112 -15.12 -22.90 15.80
C ALA A 112 -14.50 -23.45 14.51
N VAL A 113 -14.24 -22.58 13.52
CA VAL A 113 -13.04 -22.74 12.66
C VAL A 113 -11.86 -22.19 13.44
N GLY A 114 -11.50 -22.90 14.50
CA GLY A 114 -10.53 -22.45 15.49
C GLY A 114 -9.78 -23.60 16.13
N SER A 115 -9.33 -24.57 15.33
CA SER A 115 -8.03 -25.24 15.46
C SER A 115 -8.01 -26.54 14.66
N ASN A 116 -7.35 -26.54 13.51
CA ASN A 116 -6.20 -27.42 13.45
C ASN A 116 -4.98 -26.52 13.29
N GLY A 117 -3.86 -26.89 13.90
CA GLY A 117 -2.61 -26.13 13.82
C GLY A 117 -2.08 -26.00 12.39
N THR A 118 -2.70 -25.16 11.58
CA THR A 118 -1.96 -24.09 10.89
C THR A 118 -1.90 -22.88 11.85
N THR A 119 -1.36 -23.02 13.06
CA THR A 119 0.03 -22.55 13.16
C THR A 119 0.77 -23.11 11.96
N GLY A 120 1.04 -22.28 10.95
CA GLY A 120 2.33 -22.44 10.30
C GLY A 120 3.33 -22.37 11.46
N ASN A 121 3.69 -23.53 12.02
CA ASN A 121 4.82 -23.63 12.92
C ASN A 121 6.01 -23.49 11.98
N THR A 122 6.24 -22.26 11.55
CA THR A 122 7.53 -21.86 11.02
C THR A 122 8.41 -21.98 12.26
N GLY A 123 9.01 -23.16 12.43
CA GLY A 123 9.79 -23.54 13.62
C GLY A 123 11.10 -22.76 13.75
N ALA A 124 11.13 -21.55 13.20
CA ALA A 124 12.18 -20.57 13.37
C ALA A 124 11.53 -19.31 13.95
N THR A 125 12.13 -18.78 15.00
CA THR A 125 11.88 -17.42 15.50
C THR A 125 11.66 -16.44 14.33
N GLY A 126 10.44 -15.90 14.19
CA GLY A 126 10.08 -14.95 13.10
C GLY A 126 8.98 -15.42 12.13
N SER A 127 8.39 -16.59 12.36
CA SER A 127 7.21 -17.11 11.66
C SER A 127 5.99 -16.18 11.64
N GLY A 128 5.39 -15.95 10.47
CA GLY A 128 4.03 -15.41 10.40
C GLY A 128 2.96 -16.46 10.76
N SER A 129 1.85 -16.05 11.37
CA SER A 129 0.71 -16.93 11.73
C SER A 129 -0.62 -16.34 11.29
N ILE A 130 -1.57 -17.17 10.86
CA ILE A 130 -2.96 -16.75 10.59
C ILE A 130 -3.85 -17.30 11.71
N THR A 131 -4.62 -16.43 12.36
CA THR A 131 -5.62 -16.79 13.36
C THR A 131 -6.99 -16.30 12.88
N VAL A 132 -7.95 -17.21 12.78
CA VAL A 132 -9.33 -16.94 12.35
C VAL A 132 -10.24 -17.19 13.55
N HIS A 133 -11.07 -16.21 13.89
CA HIS A 133 -12.05 -16.32 14.96
C HIS A 133 -13.45 -16.58 14.38
N ALA A 134 -14.30 -17.29 15.13
CA ALA A 134 -15.67 -17.56 14.71
C ALA A 134 -16.46 -16.26 14.52
N ALA A 135 -17.43 -16.23 13.60
CA ALA A 135 -18.15 -15.02 13.21
C ALA A 135 -18.72 -14.18 14.39
N ASN A 136 -19.14 -14.86 15.47
CA ASN A 136 -19.72 -14.22 16.65
C ASN A 136 -18.68 -13.89 17.75
N ASP A 137 -17.41 -14.22 17.53
CA ASP A 137 -16.28 -14.04 18.44
C ASP A 137 -15.29 -13.02 17.87
N VAL A 138 -15.80 -11.82 17.60
CA VAL A 138 -14.99 -10.70 17.11
C VAL A 138 -14.02 -10.29 18.22
N GLN A 139 -12.72 -10.40 17.95
CA GLN A 139 -11.71 -10.00 18.90
C GLN A 139 -11.56 -8.49 18.92
N THR A 140 -11.09 -7.99 20.05
CA THR A 140 -10.73 -6.58 20.23
C THR A 140 -9.23 -6.51 20.50
N VAL A 141 -8.54 -5.65 19.77
CA VAL A 141 -7.12 -5.37 20.01
C VAL A 141 -6.98 -4.80 21.43
N ALA A 142 -6.30 -5.56 22.29
CA ALA A 142 -6.10 -5.18 23.69
C ALA A 142 -5.18 -3.95 23.82
N PRO A 143 -5.26 -3.20 24.93
CA PRO A 143 -4.29 -2.16 25.23
C PRO A 143 -2.87 -2.73 25.22
N ASN A 144 -1.88 -1.95 24.78
CA ASN A 144 -0.46 -2.31 24.76
C ASN A 144 -0.07 -3.48 23.85
N SER A 145 -0.97 -3.91 22.94
CA SER A 145 -0.70 -5.02 21.99
C SER A 145 -0.22 -4.58 20.61
N THR A 146 -0.39 -3.31 20.25
CA THR A 146 0.02 -2.76 18.95
C THR A 146 0.96 -1.57 19.12
N ILE A 147 1.60 -1.16 18.02
CA ILE A 147 2.51 -0.02 18.00
C ILE A 147 1.79 1.23 18.53
N GLY A 148 2.15 1.64 19.75
CA GLY A 148 1.63 2.84 20.41
C GLY A 148 0.13 2.81 20.68
N ASN A 149 -0.48 1.63 20.85
CA ASN A 149 -1.91 1.43 21.10
C ASN A 149 -2.83 2.03 20.02
N ARG A 150 -2.31 2.28 18.82
CA ARG A 150 -3.04 3.00 17.76
C ARG A 150 -4.21 2.19 17.19
N LEU A 151 -4.23 0.89 17.42
CA LEU A 151 -5.33 0.00 17.08
C LEU A 151 -6.10 -0.49 18.32
N GLU A 152 -5.82 0.02 19.53
CA GLU A 152 -6.56 -0.36 20.73
C GLU A 152 -8.07 -0.16 20.52
N GLY A 153 -8.86 -1.18 20.84
CA GLY A 153 -10.31 -1.16 20.62
C GLY A 153 -10.75 -1.51 19.19
N ALA A 154 -9.83 -1.59 18.22
CA ALA A 154 -10.15 -2.08 16.89
C ALA A 154 -10.61 -3.53 16.95
N LYS A 155 -11.63 -3.86 16.15
CA LYS A 155 -12.24 -5.18 16.10
C LYS A 155 -11.72 -5.96 14.90
N TYR A 156 -11.37 -7.23 15.10
CA TYR A 156 -10.93 -8.10 14.02
C TYR A 156 -11.50 -9.51 14.16
N GLN A 157 -11.78 -10.13 13.01
CA GLN A 157 -12.16 -11.54 12.92
C GLN A 157 -10.94 -12.41 12.64
N ASN A 158 -10.05 -11.91 11.78
CA ASN A 158 -8.87 -12.62 11.30
C ASN A 158 -7.63 -11.78 11.62
N ALA A 159 -6.59 -12.39 12.15
CA ALA A 159 -5.28 -11.78 12.36
C ALA A 159 -4.23 -12.53 11.54
N VAL A 160 -3.48 -11.79 10.73
CA VAL A 160 -2.27 -12.30 10.09
C VAL A 160 -1.10 -11.60 10.74
N ASN A 161 -0.30 -12.35 11.50
CA ASN A 161 0.93 -11.86 12.09
C ASN A 161 2.05 -12.07 11.07
N GLY A 162 2.82 -11.02 10.76
CA GLY A 162 3.95 -11.08 9.83
C GLY A 162 3.64 -10.49 8.45
N ASN A 163 4.54 -10.76 7.50
CA ASN A 163 4.41 -10.27 6.13
C ASN A 163 3.42 -11.14 5.35
N THR A 164 2.55 -10.50 4.57
CA THR A 164 1.61 -11.18 3.67
C THR A 164 2.01 -10.89 2.23
N PHE A 165 2.26 -11.94 1.44
CA PHE A 165 2.36 -11.84 -0.01
C PHE A 165 1.00 -12.22 -0.63
N VAL A 166 0.46 -11.34 -1.47
CA VAL A 166 -0.78 -11.58 -2.20
C VAL A 166 -0.45 -11.53 -3.69
N ASP A 167 -0.56 -12.67 -4.38
CA ASP A 167 -0.41 -12.77 -5.82
C ASP A 167 -1.79 -12.57 -6.48
N GLY A 168 -2.08 -11.32 -6.86
CA GLY A 168 -3.35 -10.92 -7.45
C GLY A 168 -4.05 -9.80 -6.67
N ASN A 169 -5.38 -9.73 -6.80
CA ASN A 169 -6.18 -8.65 -6.24
C ASN A 169 -6.55 -8.93 -4.78
N LEU A 170 -6.36 -7.94 -3.89
CA LEU A 170 -6.95 -7.90 -2.56
C LEU A 170 -8.19 -6.99 -2.59
N TYR A 171 -9.36 -7.57 -2.37
CA TYR A 171 -10.60 -6.80 -2.22
C TYR A 171 -10.88 -6.57 -0.73
N VAL A 172 -10.98 -5.32 -0.32
CA VAL A 172 -11.33 -4.93 1.05
C VAL A 172 -12.72 -4.30 1.03
N ASN A 173 -13.67 -4.91 1.74
CA ASN A 173 -14.98 -4.31 1.98
C ASN A 173 -14.96 -3.60 3.34
N GLY A 174 -14.98 -2.26 3.32
CA GLY A 174 -14.86 -1.41 4.50
C GLY A 174 -13.56 -0.60 4.51
N ASP A 175 -13.18 -0.10 5.69
CA ASP A 175 -12.03 0.78 5.87
C ASP A 175 -10.70 0.00 5.89
N THR A 176 -9.66 0.59 5.30
CA THR A 176 -8.28 0.10 5.38
C THR A 176 -7.44 1.07 6.21
N ASN A 177 -6.99 0.63 7.38
CA ASN A 177 -6.14 1.42 8.27
C ASN A 177 -4.68 0.98 8.15
N PHE A 178 -3.80 1.89 7.74
CA PHE A 178 -2.37 1.64 7.75
C PHE A 178 -1.72 2.24 9.00
N VAL A 179 -1.14 1.39 9.85
CA VAL A 179 -0.55 1.80 11.13
C VAL A 179 0.89 1.30 11.23
N GLY A 180 1.85 2.22 11.31
CA GLY A 180 3.27 1.89 11.46
C GLY A 180 3.99 2.88 12.37
N LYS A 181 4.99 2.39 13.13
CA LYS A 181 5.81 3.22 14.04
C LYS A 181 6.68 4.21 13.28
N ASN A 182 7.26 3.69 12.21
CA ASN A 182 8.34 4.33 11.45
C ASN A 182 7.80 4.97 10.17
N GLY A 183 6.66 4.49 9.68
CA GLY A 183 5.99 5.00 8.50
C GLY A 183 4.99 3.99 7.97
N SER A 184 4.27 4.40 6.94
CA SER A 184 3.41 3.54 6.12
C SER A 184 3.48 4.03 4.69
N THR A 185 3.77 3.14 3.75
CA THR A 185 3.92 3.48 2.34
C THR A 185 3.21 2.46 1.47
N THR A 186 2.44 2.95 0.51
CA THR A 186 1.90 2.19 -0.61
C THR A 186 2.73 2.52 -1.84
N THR A 187 3.28 1.51 -2.51
CA THR A 187 4.11 1.66 -3.71
C THR A 187 3.52 0.86 -4.85
N VAL A 188 3.43 1.47 -6.03
CA VAL A 188 3.07 0.82 -7.29
C VAL A 188 4.27 0.91 -8.22
N VAL A 189 4.81 -0.23 -8.65
CA VAL A 189 5.93 -0.30 -9.58
C VAL A 189 5.41 -0.78 -10.92
N GLY A 190 5.57 0.03 -11.95
CA GLY A 190 5.30 -0.35 -13.33
C GLY A 190 6.54 -0.96 -13.99
N ASP A 191 6.31 -1.86 -14.94
CA ASP A 191 7.35 -2.47 -15.77
C ASP A 191 8.02 -1.46 -16.72
N PRO A 192 9.20 -1.78 -17.29
CA PRO A 192 9.74 -1.04 -18.42
C PRO A 192 8.69 -0.87 -19.53
N GLY A 193 8.53 0.35 -20.06
CA GLY A 193 7.47 0.69 -21.03
C GLY A 193 6.22 1.33 -20.42
N THR A 194 6.09 1.36 -19.09
CA THR A 194 5.01 2.11 -18.42
C THR A 194 5.21 3.64 -18.42
N SER A 195 6.40 4.10 -18.79
CA SER A 195 6.70 5.52 -18.94
C SER A 195 6.15 6.08 -20.25
N LYS A 196 5.59 7.30 -20.20
CA LYS A 196 5.17 8.04 -21.41
C LYS A 196 6.32 8.55 -22.28
N PHE A 197 7.55 8.52 -21.75
CA PHE A 197 8.72 9.05 -22.43
C PHE A 197 9.36 7.98 -23.28
N THR A 198 9.62 8.28 -24.55
CA THR A 198 10.13 7.33 -25.56
C THR A 198 11.52 6.79 -25.25
N ASP A 199 12.36 7.58 -24.58
CA ASP A 199 13.74 7.22 -24.23
C ASP A 199 13.90 6.83 -22.76
N ALA A 200 12.79 6.49 -22.09
CA ALA A 200 12.84 6.05 -20.71
C ALA A 200 13.49 4.66 -20.60
N THR A 201 14.48 4.55 -19.72
CA THR A 201 15.18 3.28 -19.45
C THR A 201 14.59 2.52 -18.27
N ARG A 202 13.57 3.09 -17.59
CA ARG A 202 12.98 2.56 -16.36
C ARG A 202 11.45 2.60 -16.42
N GLY A 203 10.81 1.70 -15.66
CA GLY A 203 9.38 1.77 -15.38
C GLY A 203 9.02 2.93 -14.44
N VAL A 204 7.74 3.29 -14.39
CA VAL A 204 7.22 4.34 -13.52
C VAL A 204 6.93 3.78 -12.14
N THR A 205 7.33 4.50 -11.08
CA THR A 205 6.98 4.11 -9.70
C THR A 205 6.14 5.19 -9.06
N GLY A 206 4.93 4.85 -8.62
CA GLY A 206 4.07 5.69 -7.79
C GLY A 206 4.23 5.31 -6.32
N GLN A 207 4.25 6.29 -5.43
CA GLN A 207 4.33 6.07 -4.00
C GLN A 207 3.43 7.07 -3.27
N THR A 208 2.70 6.60 -2.26
CA THR A 208 2.02 7.46 -1.28
C THR A 208 2.31 6.93 0.11
N GLY A 209 2.61 7.81 1.06
CA GLY A 209 2.88 7.38 2.42
C GLY A 209 3.36 8.47 3.35
N VAL A 210 3.56 8.07 4.60
CA VAL A 210 4.16 8.89 5.65
C VAL A 210 5.41 8.20 6.16
N VAL A 211 6.49 8.96 6.33
CA VAL A 211 7.72 8.51 6.97
C VAL A 211 7.96 9.40 8.18
N MET A 212 8.26 8.79 9.32
CA MET A 212 8.56 9.52 10.56
C MET A 212 10.05 9.88 10.62
N LYS A 213 10.38 10.99 11.29
CA LYS A 213 11.77 11.36 11.59
C LYS A 213 12.56 10.20 12.22
N GLY A 214 13.79 9.99 11.75
CA GLY A 214 14.70 8.95 12.22
C GLY A 214 14.48 7.56 11.60
N THR A 215 13.38 7.36 10.87
CA THR A 215 13.14 6.11 10.14
C THR A 215 14.15 5.95 9.01
N PRO A 216 14.80 4.78 8.86
CA PRO A 216 15.67 4.52 7.72
C PRO A 216 14.86 4.55 6.42
N VAL A 217 15.18 5.49 5.53
CA VAL A 217 14.66 5.55 4.15
C VAL A 217 15.71 4.95 3.25
N VAL A 218 15.38 3.84 2.59
CA VAL A 218 16.27 3.20 1.61
C VAL A 218 16.21 4.00 0.32
N ASP A 219 17.36 4.52 -0.11
CA ASP A 219 17.51 5.07 -1.45
C ASP A 219 17.30 3.93 -2.48
N PRO A 220 16.31 4.03 -3.38
CA PRO A 220 15.99 2.97 -4.34
C PRO A 220 17.08 2.75 -5.41
N VAL A 221 18.09 3.62 -5.49
CA VAL A 221 19.21 3.53 -6.44
C VAL A 221 20.48 3.03 -5.75
N THR A 222 20.80 3.54 -4.57
CA THR A 222 22.05 3.17 -3.86
C THR A 222 21.86 2.05 -2.84
N GLY A 223 20.63 1.75 -2.44
CA GLY A 223 20.30 0.78 -1.39
C GLY A 223 20.71 1.24 0.02
N VAL A 224 21.28 2.45 0.15
CA VAL A 224 21.72 3.00 1.43
C VAL A 224 20.50 3.49 2.20
N ALA A 225 20.36 3.03 3.44
CA ALA A 225 19.32 3.49 4.34
C ALA A 225 19.82 4.74 5.08
N ILE A 226 19.25 5.90 4.77
CA ILE A 226 19.54 7.16 5.46
C ILE A 226 18.36 7.48 6.37
N PRO A 227 18.57 7.75 7.67
CA PRO A 227 17.48 8.14 8.54
C PRO A 227 16.83 9.44 8.05
N ALA A 228 15.50 9.45 7.97
CA ALA A 228 14.75 10.64 7.61
C ALA A 228 15.05 11.77 8.58
N SER A 229 15.47 12.93 8.07
CA SER A 229 15.79 14.10 8.89
C SER A 229 14.55 14.69 9.58
N GLU A 230 13.38 14.52 8.96
CA GLU A 230 12.09 15.10 9.35
C GLU A 230 10.96 14.11 9.03
N SER A 231 9.81 14.27 9.69
CA SER A 231 8.59 13.53 9.33
C SER A 231 8.02 14.11 8.04
N VAL A 232 7.66 13.26 7.08
CA VAL A 232 7.14 13.69 5.78
C VAL A 232 5.98 12.81 5.35
N ALA A 233 4.85 13.44 5.02
CA ALA A 233 3.77 12.82 4.26
C ALA A 233 3.97 13.14 2.78
N SER A 234 3.81 12.18 1.89
CA SER A 234 4.09 12.39 0.47
C SER A 234 3.22 11.56 -0.46
N THR A 235 2.96 12.13 -1.64
CA THR A 235 2.41 11.44 -2.81
C THR A 235 3.31 11.79 -3.97
N THR A 236 4.09 10.82 -4.45
CA THR A 236 5.14 11.02 -5.44
C THR A 236 5.05 10.03 -6.60
N LEU A 237 5.56 10.44 -7.76
CA LEU A 237 5.74 9.61 -8.93
C LEU A 237 7.16 9.79 -9.46
N THR A 238 7.90 8.70 -9.54
CA THR A 238 9.20 8.62 -10.22
C THR A 238 8.96 8.22 -11.67
N ASN A 239 9.30 9.12 -12.60
CA ASN A 239 9.12 8.88 -14.02
C ASN A 239 10.20 7.95 -14.61
N GLY A 240 10.06 7.58 -15.89
CA GLY A 240 11.01 6.70 -16.56
C GLY A 240 12.41 7.27 -16.82
N TYR A 241 12.64 8.56 -16.53
CA TYR A 241 13.97 9.19 -16.47
C TYR A 241 14.56 9.19 -15.06
N GLY A 242 13.86 8.62 -14.07
CA GLY A 242 14.30 8.57 -12.68
C GLY A 242 14.04 9.85 -11.88
N GLN A 243 13.31 10.83 -12.43
CA GLN A 243 12.95 12.04 -11.69
C GLN A 243 11.68 11.82 -10.86
N THR A 244 11.76 12.12 -9.57
CA THR A 244 10.63 12.06 -8.63
C THR A 244 9.93 13.40 -8.54
N ASN A 245 8.64 13.39 -8.90
CA ASN A 245 7.75 14.54 -8.81
C ASN A 245 6.64 14.26 -7.79
N GLY A 246 5.95 15.29 -7.32
CA GLY A 246 4.73 15.12 -6.52
C GLY A 246 4.61 16.11 -5.39
N LEU A 247 3.87 15.72 -4.36
CA LEU A 247 3.58 16.51 -3.17
C LEU A 247 4.34 15.91 -1.98
N LYS A 248 4.99 16.77 -1.20
CA LYS A 248 5.60 16.44 0.09
C LYS A 248 5.15 17.46 1.12
N VAL A 249 4.66 16.99 2.26
CA VAL A 249 4.22 17.80 3.39
C VAL A 249 5.13 17.47 4.56
N TYR A 250 5.86 18.47 5.01
CA TYR A 250 6.70 18.45 6.19
C TYR A 250 5.95 19.13 7.34
N GLU A 251 6.56 19.14 8.53
CA GLU A 251 5.99 19.79 9.71
C GLU A 251 5.95 21.33 9.57
N ASP A 252 6.83 21.93 8.77
CA ASP A 252 7.00 23.39 8.62
C ASP A 252 6.74 23.94 7.20
N ARG A 253 6.67 23.05 6.19
CA ARG A 253 6.51 23.44 4.78
C ARG A 253 5.80 22.38 3.95
N THR A 254 5.24 22.81 2.82
CA THR A 254 4.72 21.92 1.78
C THR A 254 5.46 22.18 0.47
N GLU A 255 5.91 21.12 -0.19
CA GLU A 255 6.61 21.16 -1.47
C GLU A 255 5.78 20.44 -2.54
N ILE A 256 5.59 21.08 -3.69
CA ILE A 256 4.99 20.48 -4.88
C ILE A 256 6.03 20.54 -6.00
N SER A 257 6.31 19.42 -6.67
CA SER A 257 7.27 19.35 -7.77
C SER A 257 6.72 18.69 -9.03
N GLY A 258 7.19 19.13 -10.19
CA GLY A 258 6.80 18.57 -11.49
C GLY A 258 7.81 18.86 -12.60
N GLY A 259 7.99 17.92 -13.52
CA GLY A 259 8.86 18.04 -14.69
C GLY A 259 9.53 16.73 -15.09
N SER A 260 10.33 16.73 -16.16
CA SER A 260 11.00 15.52 -16.67
C SER A 260 12.51 15.50 -16.44
N SER A 261 13.18 16.65 -16.52
CA SER A 261 14.64 16.77 -16.44
C SER A 261 15.10 17.90 -15.51
N GLN A 262 14.34 18.99 -15.45
CA GLN A 262 14.57 20.15 -14.59
C GLN A 262 13.25 20.46 -13.87
N PRO A 263 12.89 19.68 -12.82
CA PRO A 263 11.59 19.85 -12.20
C PRO A 263 11.48 21.23 -11.53
N THR A 264 10.35 21.88 -11.74
CA THR A 264 9.95 23.08 -11.02
C THR A 264 9.38 22.68 -9.67
N ARG A 265 9.58 23.52 -8.66
CA ARG A 265 9.13 23.35 -7.28
C ARG A 265 8.37 24.57 -6.81
N LEU A 266 7.27 24.34 -6.11
CA LEU A 266 6.56 25.32 -5.29
C LEU A 266 6.77 24.91 -3.84
N THR A 267 7.37 25.78 -3.03
CA THR A 267 7.49 25.61 -1.58
C THR A 267 6.59 26.62 -0.89
N MET A 268 5.71 26.14 -0.02
CA MET A 268 4.84 26.96 0.81
C MET A 268 5.23 26.80 2.28
N ASN A 269 5.50 27.91 2.95
CA ASN A 269 5.82 27.96 4.39
C ASN A 269 5.31 29.28 4.99
N ASN A 270 5.70 29.58 6.24
CA ASN A 270 5.27 30.80 6.94
C ASN A 270 5.70 32.12 6.25
N ASN A 271 6.69 32.08 5.35
CA ASN A 271 7.16 33.26 4.61
C ASN A 271 6.44 33.44 3.26
N GLY A 272 5.60 32.47 2.84
CA GLY A 272 4.83 32.53 1.61
C GLY A 272 5.16 31.40 0.63
N ALA A 273 4.88 31.65 -0.65
CA ALA A 273 5.06 30.73 -1.76
C ALA A 273 6.33 31.07 -2.56
N THR A 274 7.27 30.13 -2.65
CA THR A 274 8.51 30.28 -3.44
C THR A 274 8.50 29.33 -4.63
N PHE A 275 8.73 29.86 -5.83
CA PHE A 275 8.87 29.08 -7.07
C PHE A 275 10.34 28.97 -7.48
N SER A 276 10.84 27.75 -7.64
CA SER A 276 12.23 27.51 -8.04
C SER A 276 12.35 26.30 -8.95
N THR A 277 13.48 26.17 -9.65
CA THR A 277 13.85 24.92 -10.31
C THR A 277 14.51 23.96 -9.32
N SER A 278 14.82 22.75 -9.79
CA SER A 278 15.59 21.76 -9.03
C SER A 278 16.98 22.22 -8.57
N SER A 279 17.57 23.23 -9.24
CA SER A 279 18.86 23.82 -8.86
C SER A 279 18.72 25.05 -7.95
N GLY A 280 17.50 25.42 -7.56
CA GLY A 280 17.21 26.64 -6.80
C GLY A 280 17.17 27.92 -7.66
N ALA A 281 17.31 27.81 -8.99
CA ALA A 281 17.17 28.96 -9.88
C ALA A 281 15.70 29.44 -9.94
N PRO A 282 15.45 30.70 -10.34
CA PRO A 282 14.08 31.21 -10.50
C PRO A 282 13.27 30.37 -11.48
N ALA A 283 12.00 30.13 -11.18
CA ALA A 283 11.06 29.48 -12.08
C ALA A 283 10.16 30.50 -12.78
N LYS A 284 9.82 30.23 -14.05
CA LYS A 284 8.86 31.04 -14.80
C LYS A 284 7.44 30.72 -14.34
N VAL A 285 6.69 31.75 -13.93
CA VAL A 285 5.24 31.65 -13.67
C VAL A 285 4.51 32.24 -14.88
N THR A 286 3.65 31.43 -15.51
CA THR A 286 2.87 31.82 -16.70
C THR A 286 1.38 31.72 -16.43
N GLY A 287 0.55 32.41 -17.22
CA GLY A 287 -0.91 32.44 -17.02
C GLY A 287 -1.36 33.39 -15.91
N VAL A 288 -0.51 34.38 -15.56
CA VAL A 288 -0.84 35.43 -14.60
C VAL A 288 -1.73 36.47 -15.28
N ALA A 289 -2.97 36.60 -14.81
CA ALA A 289 -3.90 37.64 -15.26
C ALA A 289 -3.40 39.05 -14.88
N ASP A 290 -3.95 40.08 -15.51
CA ASP A 290 -3.65 41.47 -15.16
C ASP A 290 -4.08 41.74 -13.71
N GLY A 291 -3.14 42.22 -12.88
CA GLY A 291 -3.42 42.62 -11.51
C GLY A 291 -4.33 43.85 -11.45
N THR A 292 -5.31 43.82 -10.55
CA THR A 292 -6.32 44.89 -10.37
C THR A 292 -6.29 45.49 -8.96
N SER A 293 -5.70 44.78 -7.99
CA SER A 293 -5.58 45.18 -6.60
C SER A 293 -4.12 45.34 -6.19
N HIS A 294 -3.88 46.02 -5.05
CA HIS A 294 -2.54 46.36 -4.58
C HIS A 294 -1.63 45.14 -4.33
N TYR A 295 -2.20 43.99 -3.99
CA TYR A 295 -1.44 42.77 -3.67
C TYR A 295 -1.44 41.73 -4.81
N ASP A 296 -1.95 42.09 -5.99
CA ASP A 296 -1.91 41.20 -7.14
C ASP A 296 -0.52 41.17 -7.77
N ALA A 297 -0.14 40.01 -8.32
CA ALA A 297 1.07 39.92 -9.13
C ALA A 297 0.89 40.68 -10.45
N VAL A 298 1.90 41.45 -10.85
CA VAL A 298 1.94 42.09 -12.17
C VAL A 298 2.51 41.12 -13.21
N ASN A 299 1.87 41.03 -14.36
CA ASN A 299 2.43 40.27 -15.48
C ASN A 299 3.30 41.15 -16.39
N TYR A 300 4.02 40.52 -17.32
CA TYR A 300 4.92 41.22 -18.23
C TYR A 300 4.20 42.20 -19.18
N GLY A 301 2.94 41.93 -19.52
CA GLY A 301 2.13 42.82 -20.36
C GLY A 301 1.83 44.15 -19.68
N GLN A 302 1.43 44.12 -18.39
CA GLN A 302 1.21 45.33 -17.61
C GLN A 302 2.49 46.15 -17.43
N LEU A 303 3.62 45.49 -17.19
CA LEU A 303 4.91 46.16 -17.07
C LEU A 303 5.32 46.83 -18.41
N GLN A 304 5.10 46.16 -19.54
CA GLN A 304 5.39 46.71 -20.87
C GLN A 304 4.48 47.89 -21.22
N ALA A 305 3.18 47.80 -20.90
CA ALA A 305 2.24 48.90 -21.11
C ALA A 305 2.62 50.14 -20.30
N LEU A 306 3.05 49.96 -19.05
CA LEU A 306 3.57 51.05 -18.22
C LEU A 306 4.81 51.69 -18.83
N SER A 307 5.77 50.88 -19.31
CA SER A 307 6.98 51.38 -19.99
C SER A 307 6.62 52.26 -21.19
N ASN A 308 5.73 51.79 -22.06
CA ASN A 308 5.31 52.55 -23.25
C ASN A 308 4.60 53.87 -22.87
N ASN A 309 3.76 53.85 -21.83
CA ASN A 309 3.10 55.05 -21.34
C ASN A 309 4.09 56.08 -20.78
N MET A 310 5.14 55.61 -20.10
CA MET A 310 6.21 56.47 -19.60
C MET A 310 7.02 57.10 -20.74
N ASP A 311 7.37 56.33 -21.77
CA ASP A 311 8.10 56.84 -22.93
C ASP A 311 7.30 57.95 -23.66
N ASN A 312 6.00 57.72 -23.86
CA ASN A 312 5.09 58.71 -24.46
C ASN A 312 4.99 60.00 -23.60
N ALA A 313 4.95 59.85 -22.27
CA ALA A 313 4.89 61.00 -21.36
C ALA A 313 6.21 61.81 -21.38
N ILE A 314 7.35 61.12 -21.47
CA ILE A 314 8.67 61.74 -21.59
C ILE A 314 8.79 62.51 -22.91
N GLU A 315 8.37 61.90 -24.02
CA GLU A 315 8.32 62.55 -25.33
C GLU A 315 7.42 63.80 -25.33
N SER A 316 6.25 63.70 -24.69
CA SER A 316 5.34 64.83 -24.51
C SER A 316 5.94 65.96 -23.66
N ALA A 317 6.69 65.62 -22.61
CA ALA A 317 7.38 66.62 -21.78
C ALA A 317 8.51 67.31 -22.56
N TYR A 318 9.31 66.57 -23.32
CA TYR A 318 10.41 67.12 -24.10
C TYR A 318 9.93 68.03 -25.24
N SER A 319 8.86 67.63 -25.93
CA SER A 319 8.22 68.50 -26.91
C SER A 319 7.68 69.80 -26.27
N GLY A 320 7.11 69.74 -25.07
CA GLY A 320 6.68 70.93 -24.32
C GLY A 320 7.84 71.88 -23.97
N ILE A 321 9.00 71.35 -23.56
CA ILE A 321 10.20 72.15 -23.28
C ILE A 321 10.74 72.78 -24.59
N ALA A 322 10.75 72.01 -25.68
CA ALA A 322 11.13 72.51 -26.99
C ALA A 322 10.19 73.66 -27.42
N GLN A 323 8.87 73.53 -27.22
CA GLN A 323 7.90 74.58 -27.50
C GLN A 323 8.13 75.83 -26.63
N SER A 324 8.34 75.68 -25.33
CA SER A 324 8.66 76.81 -24.46
C SER A 324 9.95 77.53 -24.88
N SER A 325 10.93 76.77 -25.35
CA SER A 325 12.20 77.33 -25.87
C SER A 325 11.97 78.07 -27.20
N ALA A 326 11.15 77.50 -28.09
CA ALA A 326 10.73 78.13 -29.34
C ALA A 326 10.00 79.45 -29.08
N MET A 327 9.04 79.47 -28.15
CA MET A 327 8.30 80.68 -27.78
C MET A 327 9.21 81.77 -27.19
N ASN A 328 10.19 81.39 -26.35
CA ASN A 328 11.14 82.36 -25.78
C ASN A 328 12.10 82.95 -26.83
N ALA A 329 12.27 82.28 -27.97
CA ALA A 329 13.06 82.79 -29.09
C ALA A 329 12.29 83.83 -29.95
N ILE A 330 10.98 84.02 -29.72
CA ILE A 330 10.20 85.05 -30.42
C ILE A 330 10.54 86.43 -29.83
N PRO A 331 11.07 87.38 -30.63
CA PRO A 331 11.48 88.68 -30.13
C PRO A 331 10.30 89.48 -29.55
N ALA A 332 10.55 90.18 -28.45
CA ALA A 332 9.59 91.12 -27.89
C ALA A 332 9.32 92.30 -28.86
N PRO A 333 8.14 92.94 -28.80
CA PRO A 333 7.83 94.12 -29.60
C PRO A 333 8.88 95.23 -29.39
N MET A 334 9.30 95.88 -30.49
CA MET A 334 10.16 97.05 -30.41
C MET A 334 9.50 98.16 -29.58
N ALA A 335 10.30 98.94 -28.85
CA ALA A 335 9.80 100.02 -28.01
C ALA A 335 8.89 100.99 -28.80
N GLY A 336 7.65 101.18 -28.33
CA GLY A 336 6.62 101.99 -29.01
C GLY A 336 5.66 101.21 -29.90
N HIS A 337 5.86 99.90 -30.10
CA HIS A 337 4.97 99.02 -30.85
C HIS A 337 4.23 98.04 -29.94
N HIS A 338 2.98 97.71 -30.26
CA HIS A 338 2.13 96.80 -29.46
C HIS A 338 2.15 95.34 -29.92
N TYR A 339 2.77 95.06 -31.06
CA TYR A 339 2.77 93.73 -31.67
C TYR A 339 4.16 93.40 -32.23
N ALA A 340 4.57 92.14 -32.09
CA ALA A 340 5.67 91.53 -32.83
C ALA A 340 5.20 90.18 -33.36
N MET A 341 5.58 89.87 -34.59
CA MET A 341 5.40 88.55 -35.18
C MET A 341 6.78 87.95 -35.41
N GLY A 342 7.02 86.77 -34.87
CA GLY A 342 8.23 86.01 -35.08
C GLY A 342 7.90 84.52 -35.04
N ILE A 343 8.71 83.73 -35.71
CA ILE A 343 8.69 82.27 -35.63
C ILE A 343 9.94 81.90 -34.83
N GLY A 344 9.75 81.22 -33.71
CA GLY A 344 10.86 80.69 -32.92
C GLY A 344 10.95 79.19 -33.16
N THR A 345 12.14 78.63 -33.15
CA THR A 345 12.32 77.18 -33.17
C THR A 345 13.02 76.76 -31.88
N GLY A 346 12.64 75.59 -31.38
CA GLY A 346 13.18 75.05 -30.15
C GLY A 346 13.54 73.59 -30.35
N PHE A 347 14.69 73.19 -29.81
CA PHE A 347 15.12 71.81 -29.84
C PHE A 347 15.49 71.39 -28.42
N TYR A 348 14.93 70.28 -27.96
CA TYR A 348 15.24 69.73 -26.64
C TYR A 348 15.18 68.20 -26.67
N ALA A 349 16.29 67.56 -26.30
CA ALA A 349 16.41 66.10 -26.15
C ALA A 349 15.87 65.27 -27.34
N GLY A 350 16.14 65.70 -28.57
CA GLY A 350 15.70 65.00 -29.79
C GLY A 350 14.32 65.42 -30.30
N GLN A 351 13.56 66.21 -29.53
CA GLN A 351 12.28 66.78 -29.94
C GLN A 351 12.46 68.19 -30.50
N GLN A 352 11.70 68.54 -31.54
CA GLN A 352 11.72 69.86 -32.20
C GLN A 352 10.34 70.52 -32.13
N ALA A 353 10.34 71.84 -31.92
CA ALA A 353 9.17 72.70 -31.98
C ALA A 353 9.43 73.92 -32.87
N ILE A 354 8.36 74.44 -33.49
CA ILE A 354 8.30 75.64 -34.34
C ILE A 354 7.10 76.46 -33.89
#